data_AF-A0A8C5CZV2-F1
#
_entry.id   AF-A0A8C5CZV2-F1
#
_cell.length_a   1.000
_cell.length_b   1.000
_cell.length_c   1.000
_cell.angle_alpha   90.00
_cell.angle_beta   90.00
_cell.angle_gamma   90.00
#
_symmetry.space_group_name_H-M   'P 1'
#
loop_
_entity.id
_entity.type
_entity.pdbx_description
1 polymer ?
#
loop_
_entity_poly.entity_id
_entity_poly.type
_entity_poly.pdbx_seq_one_letter_code
_entity_poly.pdbx_strand_id
1 'polypeptide(L)'
;MKSDHYMGELRRIRSEFVERVSGPVIKGLVDDLWQQKVFSTEEKDYVIEDQKSKADQARRLIDMVMGKGERASQAMIDSMKKRDEHLCSTLGLMSSLAGVGELLP
;
A
#
# COMPACT_ATOMS: atom_id res chain seq x y z
N MET A 1 -19.08 -11.22 5.01
CA MET A 1 -18.51 -10.87 3.70
C MET A 1 -17.53 -9.73 3.91
N LYS A 2 -16.21 -9.99 3.85
CA LYS A 2 -15.14 -9.00 4.07
C LYS A 2 -14.81 -8.27 2.75
N SER A 3 -15.83 -7.93 1.97
CA SER A 3 -15.69 -7.98 0.51
C SER A 3 -15.15 -6.73 -0.17
N ASP A 4 -15.06 -5.56 0.49
CA ASP A 4 -14.53 -4.33 -0.14
C ASP A 4 -13.77 -3.40 0.84
N HIS A 5 -13.19 -3.97 1.90
CA HIS A 5 -12.59 -3.15 2.97
C HIS A 5 -11.27 -2.53 2.53
N TYR A 6 -10.39 -3.28 1.86
CA TYR A 6 -9.03 -2.82 1.59
C TYR A 6 -8.98 -1.75 0.51
N MET A 7 -9.78 -1.89 -0.56
CA MET A 7 -9.90 -0.86 -1.57
C MET A 7 -10.52 0.42 -1.01
N GLY A 8 -11.49 0.30 -0.09
CA GLY A 8 -12.07 1.43 0.65
C GLY A 8 -11.03 2.16 1.50
N GLU A 9 -10.20 1.40 2.23
CA GLU A 9 -9.10 1.95 3.03
C GLU A 9 -8.07 2.68 2.16
N LEU A 10 -7.61 2.09 1.05
CA LEU A 10 -6.69 2.75 0.13
C LEU A 10 -7.27 4.05 -0.44
N ARG A 11 -8.56 4.06 -0.80
CA ARG A 11 -9.24 5.28 -1.26
C ARG A 11 -9.25 6.36 -0.18
N ARG A 12 -9.48 5.98 1.08
CA ARG A 12 -9.50 6.89 2.24
C ARG A 12 -8.13 7.52 2.48
N ILE A 13 -7.06 6.72 2.43
CA ILE A 13 -5.69 7.18 2.76
C ILE A 13 -4.93 7.77 1.56
N ARG A 14 -5.48 7.71 0.35
CA ARG A 14 -4.79 8.06 -0.91
C ARG A 14 -4.04 9.39 -0.85
N SER A 15 -4.71 10.46 -0.42
CA SER A 15 -4.11 11.80 -0.39
C SER A 15 -2.94 11.87 0.61
N GLU A 16 -3.14 11.36 1.82
CA GLU A 16 -2.11 11.34 2.86
C GLU A 16 -0.93 10.43 2.50
N PHE A 17 -1.20 9.30 1.83
CA PHE A 17 -0.16 8.41 1.32
C PHE A 17 0.75 9.15 0.35
N VAL A 18 0.18 9.88 -0.62
CA VAL A 18 0.93 10.66 -1.62
C VAL A 18 1.83 11.72 -0.97
N GLU A 19 1.33 12.38 0.08
CA GLU A 19 2.08 13.41 0.80
C GLU A 19 3.22 12.81 1.63
N ARG A 20 2.92 11.76 2.41
CA ARG A 20 3.81 11.27 3.48
C ARG A 20 4.77 10.16 3.07
N VAL A 21 4.41 9.30 2.11
CA VAL A 21 5.25 8.16 1.74
C VAL A 21 6.62 8.62 1.28
N SER A 22 7.69 7.92 1.66
CA SER A 22 9.05 8.25 1.23
C SER A 22 9.40 7.56 -0.09
N GLY A 23 10.33 8.14 -0.87
CA GLY A 23 10.81 7.52 -2.12
C GLY A 23 11.33 6.08 -1.96
N PRO A 24 12.13 5.76 -0.92
CA PRO A 24 12.55 4.38 -0.65
C PRO A 24 11.38 3.43 -0.38
N VAL A 25 10.36 3.88 0.36
CA VAL A 25 9.16 3.07 0.62
C VAL A 25 8.38 2.82 -0.67
N ILE A 26 8.21 3.82 -1.54
CA ILE A 26 7.57 3.63 -2.87
C ILE A 26 8.27 2.53 -3.67
N LYS A 27 9.60 2.63 -3.83
CA LYS A 27 10.37 1.64 -4.61
C LYS A 27 10.20 0.24 -4.03
N GLY A 28 10.29 0.13 -2.70
CA GLY A 28 10.07 -1.13 -2.00
C GLY A 28 8.67 -1.71 -2.21
N LEU A 29 7.63 -0.88 -2.15
CA LEU A 29 6.26 -1.32 -2.38
C LEU A 29 6.08 -1.83 -3.81
N VAL A 30 6.65 -1.14 -4.81
CA VAL A 30 6.61 -1.60 -6.21
C VAL A 30 7.28 -2.96 -6.35
N ASP A 31 8.44 -3.16 -5.73
CA ASP A 31 9.15 -4.45 -5.74
C ASP A 31 8.34 -5.57 -5.10
N ASP A 32 7.71 -5.32 -3.95
CA ASP A 32 6.87 -6.31 -3.26
C ASP A 32 5.64 -6.68 -4.08
N LEU A 33 4.98 -5.69 -4.68
CA LEU A 33 3.79 -5.90 -5.49
C LEU A 33 4.11 -6.64 -6.78
N TRP A 34 5.29 -6.40 -7.36
CA TRP A 34 5.81 -7.18 -8.48
C TRP A 34 6.11 -8.63 -8.08
N GLN A 35 6.80 -8.86 -6.95
CA GLN A 35 7.06 -10.22 -6.43
C GLN A 35 5.76 -10.99 -6.13
N GLN A 36 4.72 -10.29 -5.66
CA GLN A 36 3.39 -10.84 -5.43
C GLN A 36 2.55 -11.01 -6.70
N LYS A 37 3.11 -10.71 -7.88
CA LYS A 37 2.44 -10.77 -9.19
C LYS A 37 1.23 -9.84 -9.31
N VAL A 38 1.19 -8.77 -8.52
CA VAL A 38 0.22 -7.67 -8.68
C VAL A 38 0.61 -6.82 -9.88
N PHE A 39 1.89 -6.50 -10.00
CA PHE A 39 2.45 -5.81 -11.17
C PHE A 39 3.17 -6.77 -12.10
N SER A 40 3.06 -6.53 -13.40
CA SER A 40 4.00 -7.06 -14.41
C SER A 40 5.32 -6.29 -14.36
N THR A 41 6.33 -6.78 -15.09
CA THR A 41 7.62 -6.09 -15.21
C THR A 41 7.42 -4.71 -15.86
N GLU A 42 6.58 -4.63 -16.90
CA GLU A 42 6.28 -3.37 -17.59
C GLU A 42 5.57 -2.37 -16.67
N GLU A 43 4.63 -2.84 -15.84
CA GLU A 43 3.92 -1.98 -14.89
C GLU A 43 4.85 -1.47 -13.79
N LYS A 44 5.77 -2.31 -13.31
CA LYS A 44 6.80 -1.90 -12.35
C LYS A 44 7.67 -0.77 -12.93
N ASP A 45 8.16 -0.92 -14.15
CA ASP A 45 9.01 0.08 -14.79
C ASP A 45 8.21 1.37 -15.05
N TYR A 46 6.94 1.26 -15.45
CA TYR A 46 6.06 2.43 -15.66
C TYR A 46 5.82 3.28 -14.40
N VAL A 47 5.76 2.65 -13.22
CA VAL A 47 5.62 3.38 -11.95
C VAL A 47 6.90 4.14 -11.59
N ILE A 48 8.07 3.59 -11.95
CA ILE A 48 9.38 4.09 -11.51
C ILE A 48 10.03 5.06 -12.50
N GLU A 49 10.03 4.75 -13.80
CA GLU A 49 10.88 5.41 -14.80
C GLU A 49 10.30 6.71 -15.36
N ASP A 50 8.98 6.92 -15.31
CA ASP A 50 8.30 8.01 -16.02
C ASP A 50 7.74 9.13 -15.11
N GLN A 51 8.30 9.29 -13.91
CA GLN A 51 7.77 10.23 -12.91
C GLN A 51 8.81 11.21 -12.38
N LYS A 52 8.50 12.50 -12.53
CA LYS A 52 9.38 13.62 -12.13
C LYS A 52 9.44 13.83 -10.62
N SER A 53 8.42 13.41 -9.88
CA SER A 53 8.31 13.64 -8.44
C SER A 53 7.88 12.40 -7.67
N LYS A 54 8.28 12.34 -6.39
CA LYS A 54 7.84 11.34 -5.41
C LYS A 54 6.30 11.27 -5.31
N ALA A 55 5.64 12.42 -5.32
CA ALA A 55 4.20 12.52 -5.18
C ALA A 55 3.48 11.89 -6.38
N ASP A 56 3.99 12.11 -7.59
CA ASP A 56 3.40 11.52 -8.78
C ASP A 56 3.60 9.99 -8.75
N GLN A 57 4.81 9.51 -8.40
CA GLN A 57 5.06 8.06 -8.23
C GLN A 57 4.10 7.43 -7.23
N ALA A 58 3.91 8.06 -6.07
CA ALA A 58 2.97 7.59 -5.06
C ALA A 58 1.53 7.55 -5.58
N ARG A 59 1.11 8.58 -6.33
CA ARG A 59 -0.24 8.65 -6.92
C ARG A 59 -0.45 7.55 -7.95
N ARG A 60 0.51 7.35 -8.86
CA ARG A 60 0.44 6.26 -9.85
C ARG A 60 0.38 4.89 -9.18
N LEU A 61 1.25 4.64 -8.21
CA LEU A 61 1.30 3.38 -7.47
C LEU A 61 -0.06 3.02 -6.88
N ILE A 62 -0.64 3.91 -6.07
CA ILE A 62 -1.91 3.64 -5.38
C ILE A 62 -3.08 3.54 -6.35
N ASP A 63 -3.11 4.36 -7.41
CA ASP A 63 -4.17 4.33 -8.41
C ASP A 63 -4.17 3.02 -9.21
N MET A 64 -2.98 2.53 -9.60
CA MET A 64 -2.86 1.26 -10.30
C MET A 64 -3.27 0.07 -9.42
N VAL A 65 -2.89 0.08 -8.14
CA VAL A 65 -3.30 -0.96 -7.19
C VAL A 65 -4.82 -0.97 -7.02
N MET A 66 -5.45 0.19 -6.82
CA MET A 66 -6.91 0.29 -6.71
C MET A 66 -7.60 -0.20 -8.00
N GLY A 67 -7.05 0.12 -9.17
CA GLY A 67 -7.58 -0.33 -10.46
C GLY A 67 -7.55 -1.86 -10.64
N LYS A 68 -6.64 -2.56 -9.98
CA LYS A 68 -6.55 -4.03 -9.98
C LYS A 68 -7.50 -4.70 -8.98
N GLY A 69 -8.09 -3.93 -8.07
CA GLY A 69 -9.16 -4.37 -7.16
C GLY A 69 -8.68 -4.85 -5.79
N GLU A 70 -9.57 -5.55 -5.09
CA GLU A 70 -9.47 -5.81 -3.65
C GLU A 70 -8.22 -6.60 -3.25
N ARG A 71 -7.85 -7.64 -4.01
CA ARG A 71 -6.67 -8.48 -3.72
C ARG A 71 -5.36 -7.69 -3.82
N ALA A 72 -5.26 -6.82 -4.83
CA ALA A 72 -4.12 -5.93 -4.98
C ALA A 72 -4.09 -4.89 -3.86
N SER A 73 -5.26 -4.35 -3.50
CA SER A 73 -5.39 -3.37 -2.42
C SER A 73 -4.95 -3.95 -1.07
N GLN A 74 -5.34 -5.20 -0.79
CA GLN A 74 -4.88 -5.93 0.39
C GLN A 74 -3.35 -6.11 0.37
N ALA A 75 -2.79 -6.59 -0.74
CA ALA A 75 -1.35 -6.80 -0.88
C ALA A 75 -0.55 -5.50 -0.64
N MET A 76 -1.05 -4.35 -1.11
CA MET A 76 -0.41 -3.07 -0.85
C MET A 76 -0.41 -2.69 0.63
N ILE A 77 -1.54 -2.87 1.32
CA ILE A 77 -1.63 -2.59 2.77
C ILE A 77 -0.71 -3.51 3.56
N ASP A 78 -0.66 -4.80 3.22
CA ASP A 78 0.23 -5.75 3.91
C ASP A 78 1.71 -5.44 3.66
N SER A 79 2.07 -5.02 2.44
CA SER A 79 3.43 -4.57 2.11
C SER A 79 3.79 -3.25 2.83
N MET A 80 2.86 -2.30 2.93
CA MET A 80 3.08 -1.07 3.70
C MET A 80 3.35 -1.39 5.17
N LYS A 81 2.57 -2.28 5.79
CA LYS A 81 2.77 -2.68 7.19
C LYS A 81 4.14 -3.32 7.45
N LYS A 82 4.63 -4.12 6.50
CA LYS A 82 5.95 -4.76 6.59
C LYS A 82 7.10 -3.77 6.43
N ARG A 83 6.94 -2.73 5.60
CA ARG A 83 8.01 -1.80 5.25
C ARG A 83 8.06 -0.58 6.14
N ASP A 84 6.90 -0.07 6.54
CA ASP A 84 6.79 1.18 7.29
C ASP A 84 5.52 1.15 8.15
N GLU A 85 5.64 0.54 9.33
CA GLU A 85 4.58 0.50 10.33
C GLU A 85 4.21 1.90 10.81
N HIS A 86 5.17 2.82 10.91
CA HIS A 86 4.94 4.20 11.33
C HIS A 86 4.07 4.95 10.31
N LEU A 87 4.33 4.77 9.00
CA LEU A 87 3.47 5.28 7.94
C LEU A 87 2.07 4.67 8.06
N CYS A 88 1.93 3.36 8.28
CA CYS A 88 0.62 2.73 8.45
C CYS A 88 -0.16 3.29 9.65
N SER A 89 0.51 3.52 10.77
CA SER A 89 -0.06 4.15 11.95
C SER A 89 -0.52 5.58 11.64
N THR A 90 0.33 6.37 10.99
CA THR A 90 0.04 7.76 10.58
C THR A 90 -1.15 7.84 9.63
N LEU A 91 -1.29 6.87 8.72
CA LEU A 91 -2.41 6.78 7.78
C LEU A 91 -3.68 6.20 8.43
N GLY A 92 -3.63 5.79 9.70
CA GLY A 92 -4.75 5.18 10.40
C GLY A 92 -5.16 3.82 9.84
N LEU A 93 -4.22 3.08 9.22
CA LEU A 93 -4.40 1.70 8.78
C LEU A 93 -4.23 0.69 9.92
N MET A 94 -3.67 1.15 11.04
CA MET A 94 -3.54 0.42 12.28
C MET A 94 -4.73 0.76 13.18
N SER A 95 -5.90 0.24 12.85
CA SER A 95 -6.98 0.13 13.84
C SER A 95 -6.64 -1.07 14.73
N SER A 96 -6.64 -0.80 16.04
CA SER A 96 -6.23 -1.63 17.18
C SER A 96 -6.22 -3.15 16.94
N LEU A 97 -5.21 -3.79 17.52
CA LEU A 97 -5.05 -5.23 17.75
C LEU A 97 -6.34 -5.86 18.32
N ALA A 98 -7.35 -6.08 17.49
CA ALA A 98 -8.49 -6.94 17.78
C ALA A 98 -8.07 -8.37 17.47
N GLY A 99 -7.19 -8.87 18.32
CA GLY A 99 -6.66 -10.23 18.31
C GLY A 99 -6.18 -10.53 19.73
N VAL A 100 -7.14 -10.78 20.61
CA VAL A 100 -6.96 -11.22 21.99
C VAL A 100 -5.91 -12.34 22.08
N GLY A 101 -4.75 -11.98 22.64
CA GLY A 101 -3.81 -12.92 23.25
C GLY A 101 -3.94 -12.84 24.76
N GLU A 102 -5.16 -12.91 25.30
CA GLU A 102 -5.35 -13.21 26.71
C GLU A 102 -5.08 -14.70 26.89
N LEU A 103 -3.83 -15.02 27.20
CA LEU A 103 -3.40 -16.29 27.77
C LEU A 103 -2.39 -15.95 28.86
N LEU A 104 -2.93 -15.55 30.01
CA LEU A 104 -2.23 -15.64 31.28
C LEU A 104 -2.78 -16.88 32.00
N PRO A 105 -1.94 -17.79 32.51
CA PRO A 105 -2.34 -18.59 33.67
C PRO A 105 -2.51 -17.71 34.91
#